data_AF-A0A7X0VUP3-F1
#
_entry.id   AF-A0A7X0VUP3-F1
#
_cell.length_a   1.000
_cell.length_b   1.000
_cell.length_c   1.000
_cell.angle_alpha   90.00
_cell.angle_beta   90.00
_cell.angle_gamma   90.00
#
_symmetry.space_group_name_H-M   'P 1'
#
loop_
_entity.id
_entity.type
_entity.pdbx_description
1 polymer ?
#
loop_
_entity_poly.entity_id
_entity_poly.type
_entity_poly.pdbx_seq_one_letter_code
_entity_poly.pdbx_strand_id
1 'polypeptide(L)'
;MNDPVNSVPTGVPQRRKNAEVLLFLESLIEKRTQEVAEIEQMVERYERRIRKEEQAYRAMSPIRRMLAGKKPDHHVAVEYIHYVKKPLEKAKAIREEIARYRGMLDGTVPVELPER
;
A
#
# COMPACT_ATOMS: atom_id res chain seq x y z
N MET A 1 -26.46 36.30 -45.09
CA MET A 1 -26.39 34.85 -45.37
C MET A 1 -25.08 34.36 -44.79
N ASN A 2 -25.12 33.28 -44.02
CA ASN A 2 -24.15 32.87 -43.01
C ASN A 2 -22.70 32.69 -43.49
N ASP A 3 -21.75 33.24 -42.73
CA ASP A 3 -20.34 32.87 -42.77
C ASP A 3 -20.12 31.50 -42.08
N PRO A 4 -19.25 30.61 -42.60
CA PRO A 4 -18.93 29.36 -41.93
C PRO A 4 -17.99 29.65 -40.74
N VAL A 5 -18.48 29.33 -39.54
CA VAL A 5 -17.68 29.35 -38.31
C VAL A 5 -16.55 28.35 -38.44
N ASN A 6 -15.32 28.86 -38.39
CA ASN A 6 -14.08 28.11 -38.31
C ASN A 6 -14.19 26.97 -37.27
N SER A 7 -14.08 25.74 -37.74
CA SER A 7 -13.84 24.56 -36.93
C SER A 7 -12.50 24.69 -36.22
N VAL A 8 -12.54 24.95 -34.92
CA VAL A 8 -11.39 24.94 -34.02
C VAL A 8 -10.75 23.54 -34.06
N PRO A 9 -9.45 23.39 -34.38
CA PRO A 9 -8.80 22.11 -34.29
C PRO A 9 -8.45 21.85 -32.82
N THR A 10 -9.29 21.09 -32.12
CA THR A 10 -9.00 20.55 -30.77
C THR A 10 -8.01 19.39 -30.85
N GLY A 11 -6.88 19.61 -31.53
CA GLY A 11 -5.77 18.68 -31.61
C GLY A 11 -4.79 18.95 -30.49
N VAL A 12 -5.07 18.51 -29.27
CA VAL A 12 -4.00 18.45 -28.26
C VAL A 12 -2.94 17.49 -28.82
N PRO A 13 -1.68 17.93 -29.00
CA PRO A 13 -0.67 17.09 -29.63
C PRO A 13 -0.46 15.83 -28.79
N GLN A 14 -0.52 14.65 -29.41
CA GLN A 14 -0.44 13.33 -28.75
C GLN A 14 0.77 13.20 -27.79
N ARG A 15 1.87 13.92 -28.08
CA ARG A 15 3.04 14.02 -27.19
C ARG A 15 2.73 14.60 -25.80
N ARG A 16 1.85 15.61 -25.70
CA ARG A 16 1.47 16.20 -24.40
C ARG A 16 0.62 15.24 -23.58
N LYS A 17 -0.35 14.57 -24.22
CA LYS A 17 -1.16 13.52 -23.57
C LYS A 17 -0.29 12.40 -23.01
N ASN A 18 0.71 11.95 -23.76
CA ASN A 18 1.65 10.93 -23.28
C ASN A 18 2.47 11.40 -22.08
N ALA A 19 2.95 12.65 -22.10
CA ALA A 19 3.70 13.22 -20.97
C ALA A 19 2.84 13.33 -19.69
N GLU A 20 1.57 13.75 -19.81
CA GLU A 20 0.64 13.82 -18.69
C GLU A 20 0.35 12.43 -18.08
N VAL A 21 0.21 11.40 -18.93
CA VAL A 21 0.00 10.02 -18.48
C VAL A 21 1.23 9.48 -17.73
N LEU A 22 2.45 9.77 -18.21
CA LEU A 22 3.68 9.34 -17.54
C LEU A 22 3.81 10.00 -16.15
N LEU A 23 3.63 11.31 -16.06
CA LEU A 23 3.65 12.04 -14.79
C LEU A 23 2.59 11.51 -13.81
N PHE A 24 1.39 11.19 -14.32
CA PHE A 24 0.35 10.59 -13.51
C PHE A 24 0.77 9.22 -12.95
N LEU A 25 1.33 8.33 -13.79
CA LEU A 25 1.82 7.02 -13.35
C LEU A 25 2.93 7.13 -12.30
N GLU A 26 3.87 8.06 -12.46
CA GLU A 26 4.93 8.33 -11.48
C GLU A 26 4.34 8.74 -10.12
N SER A 27 3.40 9.70 -10.12
CA SER A 27 2.73 10.16 -8.90
C SER A 27 1.93 9.03 -8.22
N LEU A 28 1.33 8.14 -9.02
CA LEU A 28 0.58 7.00 -8.51
C LEU A 28 1.51 5.97 -7.87
N ILE A 29 2.65 5.67 -8.50
CA ILE A 29 3.69 4.79 -7.96
C ILE A 29 4.21 5.33 -6.63
N GLU A 30 4.50 6.63 -6.56
CA GLU A 30 4.97 7.26 -5.33
C GLU A 30 3.95 7.11 -4.20
N LYS A 31 2.69 7.47 -4.47
CA LYS A 31 1.59 7.34 -3.49
C LYS A 31 1.42 5.90 -2.99
N ARG A 32 1.47 4.91 -3.90
CA ARG A 32 1.35 3.50 -3.52
C ARG A 32 2.56 3.00 -2.73
N THR A 33 3.76 3.47 -3.06
CA THR A 33 4.98 3.15 -2.32
C THR A 33 4.89 3.68 -0.89
N GLN A 34 4.39 4.90 -0.72
CA GLN A 34 4.14 5.50 0.59
C GLN A 34 3.10 4.70 1.39
N GLU A 35 2.01 4.25 0.76
CA GLU A 35 1.00 3.40 1.42
C GLU A 35 1.61 2.07 1.94
N VAL A 36 2.50 1.45 1.16
CA VAL A 36 3.24 0.24 1.59
C VAL A 36 4.11 0.55 2.81
N ALA A 37 4.88 1.64 2.79
CA ALA A 37 5.73 2.04 3.90
C ALA A 37 4.92 2.30 5.19
N GLU A 38 3.75 2.92 5.07
CA GLU A 38 2.86 3.18 6.22
C GLU A 38 2.33 1.88 6.84
N ILE A 39 1.94 0.92 6.00
CA ILE A 39 1.52 -0.41 6.44
C ILE A 39 2.66 -1.10 7.20
N GLU A 40 3.87 -1.10 6.64
CA GLU A 40 5.04 -1.73 7.26
C GLU A 40 5.39 -1.10 8.60
N GLN A 41 5.37 0.24 8.69
CA GLN A 41 5.59 0.93 9.96
C GLN A 41 4.52 0.60 11.01
N MET A 42 3.25 0.45 10.59
CA MET A 42 2.17 0.04 11.49
C MET A 42 2.42 -1.36 12.06
N VAL A 43 2.79 -2.31 11.20
CA VAL A 43 3.14 -3.68 11.59
C VAL A 43 4.34 -3.67 12.54
N GLU A 44 5.39 -2.93 12.20
CA GLU A 44 6.60 -2.84 13.03
C GLU A 44 6.30 -2.30 14.43
N ARG A 45 5.45 -1.26 14.53
CA ARG A 45 5.01 -0.73 15.83
C ARG A 45 4.26 -1.77 16.66
N TYR A 46 3.38 -2.56 16.02
CA TYR A 46 2.67 -3.64 16.68
C TYR A 46 3.63 -4.69 17.22
N GLU A 47 4.52 -5.22 16.37
CA GLU A 47 5.47 -6.26 16.76
C GLU A 47 6.46 -5.78 17.84
N ARG A 48 6.89 -4.52 17.76
CA ARG A 48 7.74 -3.91 18.78
C ARG A 48 7.04 -3.86 20.14
N ARG A 49 5.74 -3.56 20.17
CA ARG A 49 4.95 -3.58 21.39
C ARG A 49 4.83 -5.01 21.94
N ILE A 50 4.48 -5.99 21.11
CA ILE A 50 4.38 -7.40 21.51
C ILE A 50 5.72 -7.90 22.09
N ARG A 51 6.84 -7.60 21.43
CA ARG A 51 8.17 -7.98 21.92
C ARG A 51 8.49 -7.39 23.29
N LYS A 52 8.10 -6.13 23.55
CA LYS A 52 8.26 -5.50 24.86
C LYS A 52 7.38 -6.15 25.92
N GLU A 53 6.14 -6.49 25.59
CA GLU A 53 5.23 -7.20 26.48
C GLU A 53 5.78 -8.58 26.86
N GLU A 54 6.28 -9.33 25.88
CA GLU A 54 6.92 -10.63 26.10
C GLU A 54 8.18 -10.53 26.97
N GLN A 55 9.04 -9.54 26.71
CA GLN A 55 10.24 -9.29 27.52
C GLN A 55 9.87 -8.94 28.95
N ALA A 56 8.88 -8.06 29.15
CA ALA A 56 8.39 -7.70 30.48
C ALA A 56 7.83 -8.93 31.21
N TYR A 57 7.05 -9.78 30.54
CA TYR A 57 6.52 -11.01 31.12
C TYR A 57 7.63 -11.99 31.51
N ARG A 58 8.65 -12.17 30.64
CA ARG A 58 9.81 -13.03 30.93
C ARG A 58 10.65 -12.51 32.11
N ALA A 59 10.78 -11.19 32.25
CA ALA A 59 11.52 -10.57 33.34
C ALA A 59 10.80 -10.65 34.70
N MET A 60 9.49 -10.96 34.74
CA MET A 60 8.76 -11.10 35.99
C MET A 60 9.16 -12.37 36.77
N SER A 61 9.12 -12.27 38.11
CA SER A 61 9.30 -13.42 38.99
C SER A 61 8.17 -14.45 38.79
N PRO A 62 8.41 -15.74 39.10
CA PRO A 62 7.40 -16.80 38.92
C PRO A 62 6.08 -16.52 39.65
N ILE A 63 6.14 -15.98 40.87
CA ILE A 63 4.97 -15.60 41.67
C ILE A 63 4.17 -14.51 40.94
N ARG A 64 4.85 -13.48 40.43
CA ARG A 64 4.20 -12.37 39.71
C ARG A 64 3.60 -12.81 38.37
N ARG A 65 4.25 -13.75 37.67
CA ARG A 65 3.69 -14.38 36.45
C ARG A 65 2.42 -15.18 36.72
N MET A 66 2.38 -15.91 37.83
CA MET A 66 1.21 -16.70 38.24
C MET A 66 0.01 -15.79 38.52
N LEU A 67 0.23 -14.63 39.15
CA LEU A 67 -0.82 -13.65 39.43
C LEU A 67 -1.26 -12.84 38.20
N ALA A 68 -0.35 -12.56 37.26
CA ALA A 68 -0.64 -11.72 36.10
C ALA A 68 -1.54 -12.40 35.05
N GLY A 69 -1.58 -13.75 35.01
CA GLY A 69 -2.34 -14.51 34.03
C GLY A 69 -1.78 -14.38 32.59
N LYS A 70 -1.56 -15.50 31.89
CA LYS A 70 -1.19 -15.46 30.47
C LYS A 70 -2.45 -15.22 29.64
N LYS A 71 -2.42 -14.28 28.68
CA LYS A 71 -3.49 -14.16 27.67
C LYS A 71 -3.66 -15.52 26.96
N PRO A 72 -4.89 -15.98 26.67
CA PRO A 72 -5.10 -17.24 25.98
C PRO A 72 -4.51 -17.19 24.55
N ASP A 73 -3.86 -18.28 24.14
CA ASP A 73 -3.08 -18.33 22.89
C ASP A 73 -3.93 -18.04 21.63
N HIS A 74 -5.23 -18.36 21.66
CA HIS A 74 -6.13 -18.07 20.55
C HIS A 74 -6.34 -16.57 20.28
N HIS A 75 -6.41 -15.74 21.32
CA HIS A 75 -6.56 -14.29 21.14
C HIS A 75 -5.32 -13.66 20.50
N VAL A 76 -4.13 -14.15 20.87
CA VAL A 76 -2.85 -13.70 20.30
C VAL A 76 -2.79 -14.01 18.79
N ALA A 77 -3.25 -15.19 18.38
CA ALA A 77 -3.28 -15.56 16.97
C ALA A 77 -4.23 -14.67 16.14
N VAL A 78 -5.42 -14.36 16.67
CA VAL A 78 -6.39 -13.48 16.00
C VAL A 78 -5.84 -12.06 15.86
N GLU A 79 -5.25 -11.52 16.93
CA GLU A 79 -4.59 -10.22 16.90
C GLU A 79 -3.47 -10.19 15.85
N TYR A 80 -2.62 -11.22 15.80
CA TYR A 80 -1.54 -11.32 14.81
C TYR A 80 -2.07 -11.34 13.37
N ILE A 81 -3.14 -12.10 13.10
CA ILE A 81 -3.75 -12.12 11.77
C ILE A 81 -4.24 -10.72 11.37
N HIS A 82 -4.88 -10.00 12.30
CA HIS A 82 -5.46 -8.70 12.02
C HIS A 82 -4.41 -7.59 11.88
N TYR A 83 -3.41 -7.55 12.75
CA TYR A 83 -2.43 -6.46 12.82
C TYR A 83 -1.16 -6.70 12.03
N VAL A 84 -0.88 -7.94 11.62
CA VAL A 84 0.34 -8.29 10.88
C VAL A 84 0.00 -8.93 9.55
N LYS A 85 -0.68 -10.09 9.56
CA LYS A 85 -0.86 -10.89 8.34
C LYS A 85 -1.67 -10.15 7.27
N LYS A 86 -2.89 -9.70 7.59
CA LYS A 86 -3.77 -9.01 6.64
C LYS A 86 -3.14 -7.69 6.11
N PRO A 87 -2.52 -6.85 6.94
CA PRO A 87 -1.80 -5.68 6.45
C PRO A 87 -0.66 -6.03 5.50
N LEU A 88 0.16 -7.03 5.80
CA LEU A 88 1.25 -7.44 4.91
C LEU A 88 0.74 -8.04 3.59
N GLU A 89 -0.37 -8.78 3.61
CA GLU A 89 -1.05 -9.23 2.40
C GLU A 89 -1.51 -8.04 1.53
N LYS A 90 -2.07 -7.00 2.16
CA LYS A 90 -2.43 -5.75 1.46
C LYS A 90 -1.19 -5.07 0.87
N ALA A 91 -0.10 -4.95 1.64
CA ALA A 91 1.15 -4.38 1.14
C ALA A 91 1.72 -5.18 -0.05
N LYS A 92 1.62 -6.51 -0.02
CA LYS A 92 2.02 -7.37 -1.14
C LYS A 92 1.19 -7.08 -2.38
N ALA A 93 -0.14 -6.99 -2.26
CA ALA A 93 -1.01 -6.65 -3.38
C ALA A 93 -0.64 -5.27 -3.97
N ILE A 94 -0.41 -4.27 -3.12
CA ILE A 94 0.01 -2.93 -3.58
C ILE A 94 1.35 -2.97 -4.31
N ARG A 95 2.33 -3.76 -3.84
CA ARG A 95 3.61 -3.94 -4.54
C ARG A 95 3.43 -4.56 -5.93
N GLU A 96 2.50 -5.48 -6.08
CA GLU A 96 2.13 -6.04 -7.38
C GLU A 96 1.48 -4.97 -8.28
N GLU A 97 0.66 -4.06 -7.74
CA GLU A 97 0.14 -2.89 -8.50
C GLU A 97 1.28 -1.97 -8.96
N ILE A 98 2.22 -1.63 -8.07
CA ILE A 98 3.39 -0.81 -8.39
C ILE A 98 4.21 -1.45 -9.50
N ALA A 99 4.43 -2.77 -9.45
CA ALA A 99 5.17 -3.48 -10.49
C ALA A 99 4.48 -3.36 -11.86
N ARG A 100 3.15 -3.42 -11.89
CA ARG A 100 2.38 -3.19 -13.14
C ARG A 100 2.52 -1.76 -13.64
N TYR A 101 2.42 -0.75 -12.78
CA TYR A 101 2.60 0.65 -13.18
C TYR A 101 4.01 0.94 -13.70
N ARG A 102 5.03 0.33 -13.10
CA ARG A 102 6.41 0.40 -13.61
C ARG A 102 6.52 -0.27 -14.99
N GLY A 103 5.90 -1.42 -15.17
CA GLY A 103 5.84 -2.09 -16.47
C GLY A 103 5.18 -1.23 -17.56
N MET A 104 4.15 -0.44 -17.20
CA MET A 104 3.51 0.54 -18.10
C MET A 104 4.43 1.71 -18.44
N LEU A 105 5.21 2.22 -17.48
CA LEU A 105 6.22 3.27 -17.72
C LEU A 105 7.33 2.79 -18.68
N ASP A 106 7.79 1.55 -18.48
CA ASP A 106 8.85 0.94 -19.30
C ASP A 106 8.37 0.49 -20.69
N GLY A 107 7.06 0.60 -20.97
CA GLY A 107 6.44 0.17 -22.23
C GLY A 107 6.33 -1.36 -22.39
N THR A 108 6.53 -2.12 -21.31
CA THR A 108 6.50 -3.60 -21.30
C THR A 108 5.09 -4.17 -21.10
N VAL A 109 4.17 -3.36 -20.58
CA VAL A 109 2.75 -3.71 -20.37
C VAL A 109 1.89 -2.65 -21.06
N PRO A 110 0.88 -3.02 -21.88
CA PRO A 110 -0.02 -2.05 -22.47
C PRO A 110 -0.80 -1.29 -21.38
N VAL A 111 -0.98 0.02 -21.59
CA VAL A 111 -1.82 0.85 -20.72
C VAL A 111 -3.28 0.52 -21.00
N GLU A 112 -3.79 -0.51 -20.33
CA GLU A 112 -5.22 -0.81 -20.30
C GLU A 112 -5.88 0.09 -19.26
N LEU A 113 -6.52 1.16 -19.74
CA LEU A 113 -7.42 1.95 -18.90
C LEU A 113 -8.68 1.11 -18.66
N PRO A 114 -9.10 0.88 -17.41
CA PRO A 114 -10.37 0.19 -17.16
C PRO A 114 -11.50 1.05 -17.72
N GLU A 115 -12.14 0.56 -18.79
CA GLU A 115 -13.45 1.04 -19.23
C GLU A 115 -14.42 0.83 -18.05
N ARG A 116 -15.09 1.92 -17.65
CA ARG A 116 -15.86 2.03 -16.40
C ARG A 116 -17.01 1.03 -16.29
#